data_AF-A0A535M5P2-F1
#
_entry.id   AF-A0A535M5P2-F1
#
_cell.length_a   1.000
_cell.length_b   1.000
_cell.length_c   1.000
_cell.angle_alpha   90.00
_cell.angle_beta   90.00
_cell.angle_gamma   90.00
#
_symmetry.space_group_name_H-M   'P 1'
#
loop_
_entity.id
_entity.type
_entity.pdbx_description
1 polymer ?
#
loop_
_entity_poly.entity_id
_entity_poly.type
_entity_poly.pdbx_seq_one_letter_code
_entity_poly.pdbx_strand_id
1 'polypeptide(L)'
;PAAAPHAPVAPVLPLRPQVDSDEDDVSLLVAYQAGDARAFERLYARHATAIRLLCLRHLRSDASADDVVQETFLRLVRGADRVERGFNVRAWLHRVAANLCIDLLRAQRRNPGTDDDGTVMRTVPTPHRADQPEAAYEMTWLRETVTRVAEAMPPRQRAALVLRELEGLSYNAIAEALQLSPGAVETLLFRARRRFREEYLRRAAEADRPVVGCGRTVELLGSAERPRPASRRRLRDVAAHIVDCTSCRDRVRTRSVAPVLG
;
A
#
# COMPACT_ATOMS: atom_id res chain seq x y z
N PRO A 1 26.04 -36.96 10.44
CA PRO A 1 24.85 -36.24 10.91
C PRO A 1 24.34 -35.24 9.86
N ALA A 2 23.25 -35.57 9.17
CA ALA A 2 22.67 -34.68 8.16
C ALA A 2 21.93 -33.51 8.82
N ALA A 3 22.21 -32.28 8.39
CA ALA A 3 21.42 -31.11 8.76
C ALA A 3 20.11 -31.10 7.97
N ALA A 4 18.97 -30.97 8.66
CA ALA A 4 17.67 -30.89 8.02
C ALA A 4 17.51 -29.56 7.25
N PRO A 5 16.81 -29.55 6.09
CA PRO A 5 16.54 -28.31 5.37
C PRO A 5 15.59 -27.43 6.20
N HIS A 6 15.96 -26.15 6.37
CA HIS A 6 15.12 -25.17 7.04
C HIS A 6 13.78 -25.03 6.32
N ALA A 7 12.67 -25.34 7.00
CA ALA A 7 11.34 -25.08 6.48
C ALA A 7 11.14 -23.57 6.28
N PRO A 8 10.50 -23.13 5.18
CA PRO A 8 10.23 -21.71 4.98
C PRO A 8 9.26 -21.21 6.06
N VAL A 9 9.73 -20.29 6.90
CA VAL A 9 8.89 -19.61 7.88
C VAL A 9 7.87 -18.80 7.11
N ALA A 10 6.62 -19.26 7.11
CA ALA A 10 5.52 -18.56 6.48
C ALA A 10 5.44 -17.13 7.05
N PRO A 11 5.29 -16.09 6.23
CA PRO A 11 5.17 -14.73 6.72
C PRO A 11 3.90 -14.62 7.56
N VAL A 12 4.07 -14.59 8.87
CA VAL A 12 3.00 -14.25 9.80
C VAL A 12 2.61 -12.81 9.47
N LEU A 13 1.49 -12.63 8.77
CA LEU A 13 0.83 -11.33 8.70
C LEU A 13 0.31 -11.00 10.11
N PRO A 14 0.87 -10.03 10.85
CA PRO A 14 0.06 -9.36 11.84
C PRO A 14 -0.98 -8.55 11.08
N LEU A 15 -2.27 -8.78 11.36
CA LEU A 15 -3.39 -7.82 11.24
C LEU A 15 -4.72 -8.56 11.49
N ARG A 16 -4.82 -9.28 12.61
CA ARG A 16 -6.10 -9.34 13.33
C ARG A 16 -6.09 -8.14 14.28
N PRO A 17 -6.73 -7.02 13.94
CA PRO A 17 -6.83 -5.90 14.87
C PRO A 17 -7.61 -6.36 16.10
N GLN A 18 -7.04 -6.12 17.27
CA GLN A 18 -7.66 -6.48 18.54
C GLN A 18 -8.96 -5.69 18.73
N VAL A 19 -10.03 -6.41 19.10
CA VAL A 19 -11.35 -5.83 19.37
C VAL A 19 -11.43 -5.54 20.87
N ASP A 20 -10.54 -4.67 21.34
CA ASP A 20 -10.40 -4.34 22.76
C ASP A 20 -10.76 -2.85 23.01
N SER A 21 -12.06 -2.59 23.18
CA SER A 21 -12.58 -1.52 24.03
C SER A 21 -14.02 -1.84 24.43
N ASP A 22 -14.37 -1.65 25.69
CA ASP A 22 -15.74 -1.93 26.20
C ASP A 22 -16.81 -0.96 25.65
N GLU A 23 -16.38 0.18 25.09
CA GLU A 23 -17.26 1.15 24.41
C GLU A 23 -17.37 0.82 22.91
N ASP A 24 -18.60 0.60 22.43
CA ASP A 24 -18.88 0.28 21.03
C ASP A 24 -19.01 1.55 20.15
N ASP A 25 -18.74 1.40 18.85
CA ASP A 25 -18.72 2.53 17.91
C ASP A 25 -20.09 3.22 17.70
N VAL A 26 -21.20 2.51 17.91
CA VAL A 26 -22.56 3.08 17.85
C VAL A 26 -22.86 3.88 19.12
N SER A 27 -22.46 3.38 20.29
CA SER A 27 -22.57 4.13 21.55
C SER A 27 -21.79 5.46 21.50
N LEU A 28 -20.61 5.48 20.87
CA LEU A 28 -19.86 6.72 20.59
C LEU A 28 -20.62 7.69 19.68
N LEU A 29 -21.30 7.19 18.63
CA LEU A 29 -22.11 8.03 17.75
C LEU A 29 -23.34 8.60 18.47
N VAL A 30 -24.01 7.80 19.30
CA VAL A 30 -25.16 8.23 20.10
C VAL A 30 -24.75 9.30 21.14
N ALA A 31 -23.61 9.12 21.81
CA ALA A 31 -23.06 10.13 22.72
C ALA A 31 -22.72 11.45 21.99
N TYR A 32 -22.14 11.36 20.79
CA TYR A 32 -21.89 12.54 19.95
C TYR A 32 -23.19 13.27 19.53
N GLN A 33 -24.24 12.54 19.17
CA GLN A 33 -25.56 13.12 18.88
C GLN A 33 -26.20 13.80 20.10
N ALA A 34 -25.93 13.30 21.31
CA ALA A 34 -26.32 13.93 22.56
C ALA A 34 -25.45 15.16 22.93
N GLY A 35 -24.44 15.49 22.13
CA GLY A 35 -23.58 16.68 22.29
C GLY A 35 -22.16 16.40 22.80
N ASP A 36 -21.77 15.14 23.06
CA ASP A 36 -20.38 14.83 23.45
C ASP A 36 -19.44 14.86 22.24
N ALA A 37 -18.84 16.02 21.98
CA ALA A 37 -17.80 16.19 20.96
C ALA A 37 -16.62 15.21 21.16
N ARG A 38 -16.29 14.82 22.40
CA ARG A 38 -15.18 13.88 22.68
C ARG A 38 -15.52 12.46 22.27
N ALA A 39 -16.79 12.08 22.17
CA ALA A 39 -17.18 10.76 21.66
C ALA A 39 -16.81 10.63 20.18
N PHE A 40 -17.00 11.69 19.39
CA PHE A 40 -16.54 11.72 18.00
C PHE A 40 -15.00 11.74 17.90
N GLU A 41 -14.30 12.46 18.77
CA GLU A 41 -12.82 12.42 18.82
C GLU A 41 -12.29 10.99 19.07
N ARG A 42 -12.89 10.24 20.03
CA ARG A 42 -12.55 8.83 20.28
C ARG A 42 -12.80 7.97 19.05
N LEU A 43 -13.97 8.11 18.42
CA LEU A 43 -14.34 7.37 17.21
C LEU A 43 -13.42 7.67 16.02
N TYR A 44 -13.08 8.94 15.82
CA TYR A 44 -12.17 9.38 14.77
C TYR A 44 -10.76 8.80 14.99
N ALA A 45 -10.21 8.93 16.19
CA ALA A 45 -8.89 8.39 16.54
C ALA A 45 -8.81 6.86 16.33
N ARG A 46 -9.90 6.12 16.60
CA ARG A 46 -9.98 4.67 16.42
C ARG A 46 -9.85 4.23 14.95
N HIS A 47 -10.44 4.99 14.03
CA HIS A 47 -10.62 4.54 12.63
C HIS A 47 -9.81 5.34 11.59
N ALA A 48 -9.51 6.61 11.83
CA ALA A 48 -8.95 7.51 10.81
C ALA A 48 -7.63 6.99 10.20
N THR A 49 -6.72 6.44 11.01
CA THR A 49 -5.47 5.85 10.53
C THR A 49 -5.71 4.68 9.57
N ALA A 50 -6.65 3.79 9.88
CA ALA A 50 -6.96 2.65 9.01
C ALA A 50 -7.59 3.10 7.68
N ILE A 51 -8.51 4.07 7.74
CA ILE A 51 -9.15 4.64 6.54
C ILE A 51 -8.12 5.40 5.68
N ARG A 52 -7.22 6.19 6.28
CA ARG A 52 -6.13 6.88 5.56
C ARG A 52 -5.21 5.89 4.85
N LEU A 53 -4.84 4.79 5.52
CA LEU A 53 -4.02 3.72 4.92
C LEU A 53 -4.75 3.02 3.76
N LEU A 54 -6.06 2.79 3.86
CA LEU A 54 -6.86 2.29 2.73
C LEU A 54 -6.84 3.28 1.55
N CYS A 55 -7.02 4.58 1.82
CA CYS A 55 -7.02 5.61 0.78
C CYS A 55 -5.65 5.70 0.06
N LEU A 56 -4.54 5.68 0.81
CA LEU A 56 -3.19 5.67 0.25
C LEU A 56 -2.93 4.46 -0.67
N ARG A 57 -3.42 3.26 -0.33
CA ARG A 57 -3.33 2.05 -1.17
C ARG A 57 -4.10 2.18 -2.50
N HIS A 58 -4.99 3.17 -2.63
CA HIS A 58 -5.75 3.44 -3.85
C HIS A 58 -5.27 4.68 -4.61
N LEU A 59 -5.05 5.80 -3.92
CA LEU A 59 -4.85 7.10 -4.55
C LEU A 59 -3.38 7.49 -4.71
N ARG A 60 -2.49 7.02 -3.83
CA ARG A 60 -1.05 7.40 -3.78
C ARG A 60 -0.76 8.91 -3.65
N SER A 61 -1.77 9.75 -3.41
CA SER A 61 -1.66 11.16 -3.04
C SER A 61 -2.06 11.31 -1.57
N ASP A 62 -1.22 11.97 -0.76
CA ASP A 62 -1.54 12.28 0.63
C ASP A 62 -2.74 13.23 0.72
N ALA A 63 -2.75 14.31 -0.09
CA ALA A 63 -3.86 15.27 -0.14
C ALA A 63 -5.20 14.60 -0.47
N SER A 64 -5.25 13.84 -1.57
CA SER A 64 -6.49 13.15 -1.95
C SER A 64 -6.88 12.03 -0.97
N ALA A 65 -5.94 11.46 -0.22
CA ALA A 65 -6.25 10.51 0.84
C ALA A 65 -6.86 11.20 2.07
N ASP A 66 -6.33 12.36 2.45
CA ASP A 66 -6.85 13.18 3.56
C ASP A 66 -8.23 13.77 3.24
N ASP A 67 -8.45 14.24 2.01
CA ASP A 67 -9.78 14.68 1.52
C ASP A 67 -10.82 13.55 1.62
N VAL A 68 -10.45 12.32 1.21
CA VAL A 68 -11.36 11.17 1.30
C VAL A 68 -11.61 10.75 2.73
N VAL A 69 -10.61 10.81 3.62
CA VAL A 69 -10.82 10.60 5.06
C VAL A 69 -11.82 11.63 5.59
N GLN A 70 -11.60 12.92 5.33
CA GLN A 70 -12.47 14.00 5.78
C GLN A 70 -13.91 13.81 5.29
N GLU A 71 -14.14 13.64 3.99
CA GLU A 71 -15.48 13.46 3.44
C GLU A 71 -16.13 12.14 3.91
N THR A 72 -15.36 11.08 4.18
CA THR A 72 -15.88 9.84 4.78
C THR A 72 -16.45 10.08 6.18
N PHE A 73 -15.72 10.80 7.04
CA PHE A 73 -16.20 11.12 8.40
C PHE A 73 -17.30 12.19 8.39
N LEU A 74 -17.26 13.17 7.49
CA LEU A 74 -18.36 14.12 7.30
C LEU A 74 -19.66 13.42 6.88
N ARG A 75 -19.58 12.40 6.02
CA ARG A 75 -20.75 11.56 5.69
C ARG A 75 -21.25 10.76 6.88
N LEU A 76 -20.36 10.26 7.75
CA LEU A 76 -20.77 9.55 8.96
C LEU A 76 -21.55 10.48 9.90
N VAL A 77 -21.01 11.68 10.17
CA VAL A 77 -21.67 12.71 10.99
C VAL A 77 -23.03 13.12 10.40
N ARG A 78 -23.10 13.40 9.10
CA ARG A 78 -24.35 13.79 8.40
C ARG A 78 -25.42 12.68 8.36
N GLY A 79 -25.03 11.42 8.57
CA GLY A 79 -25.91 10.24 8.56
C GLY A 79 -26.05 9.55 9.91
N ALA A 80 -25.52 10.14 10.99
CA ALA A 80 -25.54 9.55 12.33
C ALA A 80 -26.98 9.38 12.84
N ASP A 81 -27.90 10.24 12.41
CA ASP A 81 -29.36 10.22 12.68
C ASP A 81 -30.03 8.87 12.35
N ARG A 82 -29.41 8.05 11.49
CA ARG A 82 -29.95 6.77 11.00
C ARG A 82 -29.16 5.55 11.47
N VAL A 83 -28.28 5.72 12.46
CA VAL A 83 -27.44 4.64 12.97
C VAL A 83 -28.20 3.86 14.05
N GLU A 84 -28.63 2.66 13.69
CA GLU A 84 -29.32 1.73 14.59
C GLU A 84 -28.35 0.76 15.30
N ARG A 85 -28.83 0.09 16.34
CA ARG A 85 -28.05 -0.96 17.04
C ARG A 85 -27.69 -2.09 16.07
N GLY A 86 -26.42 -2.52 16.10
CA GLY A 86 -25.89 -3.53 15.18
C GLY A 86 -25.32 -2.96 13.88
N PHE A 87 -25.41 -1.64 13.65
CA PHE A 87 -24.71 -0.98 12.55
C PHE A 87 -23.18 -1.11 12.70
N ASN A 88 -22.53 -1.69 11.69
CA ASN A 88 -21.08 -1.87 11.68
C ASN A 88 -20.39 -0.60 11.14
N VAL A 89 -20.13 0.36 12.03
CA VAL A 89 -19.49 1.65 11.72
C VAL A 89 -18.19 1.45 10.94
N ARG A 90 -17.33 0.54 11.39
CA ARG A 90 -16.07 0.22 10.69
C ARG A 90 -16.32 -0.24 9.24
N ALA A 91 -17.13 -1.26 9.02
CA ALA A 91 -17.41 -1.77 7.68
C ALA A 91 -18.01 -0.68 6.77
N TRP A 92 -18.86 0.18 7.33
CA TRP A 92 -19.42 1.34 6.64
C TRP A 92 -18.35 2.36 6.24
N LEU A 93 -17.42 2.70 7.15
CA LEU A 93 -16.32 3.64 6.89
C LEU A 93 -15.42 3.12 5.76
N HIS A 94 -14.97 1.85 5.83
CA HIS A 94 -14.16 1.23 4.77
C HIS A 94 -14.90 1.20 3.42
N ARG A 95 -16.22 0.95 3.41
CA ARG A 95 -17.07 1.03 2.22
C ARG A 95 -17.07 2.43 1.60
N VAL A 96 -17.35 3.46 2.40
CA VAL A 96 -17.52 4.84 1.89
C VAL A 96 -16.20 5.37 1.34
N ALA A 97 -15.10 5.17 2.07
CA ALA A 97 -13.77 5.55 1.63
C ALA A 97 -13.34 4.83 0.34
N ALA A 98 -13.61 3.52 0.21
CA ALA A 98 -13.28 2.77 -0.99
C ALA A 98 -14.07 3.27 -2.22
N ASN A 99 -15.34 3.64 -2.07
CA ASN A 99 -16.14 4.20 -3.16
C ASN A 99 -15.63 5.57 -3.60
N LEU A 100 -15.36 6.48 -2.66
CA LEU A 100 -14.76 7.78 -2.94
C LEU A 100 -13.43 7.63 -3.69
N CYS A 101 -12.56 6.71 -3.24
CA CYS A 101 -11.33 6.39 -3.95
C CYS A 101 -11.57 5.91 -5.40
N ILE A 102 -12.54 5.02 -5.61
CA ILE A 102 -12.88 4.50 -6.96
C ILE A 102 -13.40 5.62 -7.86
N ASP A 103 -14.22 6.53 -7.33
CA ASP A 103 -14.83 7.61 -8.11
C ASP A 103 -13.82 8.70 -8.48
N LEU A 104 -12.88 9.04 -7.60
CA LEU A 104 -11.73 9.88 -7.94
C LEU A 104 -10.87 9.25 -9.06
N LEU A 105 -10.52 7.96 -8.93
CA LEU A 105 -9.75 7.23 -9.95
C LEU A 105 -10.49 7.12 -11.30
N ARG A 106 -11.83 7.14 -11.29
CA ARG A 106 -12.67 7.22 -12.51
C ARG A 106 -12.71 8.63 -13.10
N ALA A 107 -12.67 9.67 -12.27
CA ALA A 107 -12.60 11.06 -12.72
C ALA A 107 -11.24 11.32 -13.40
N GLN A 108 -10.13 10.99 -12.73
CA GLN A 108 -8.76 11.11 -13.27
C GLN A 108 -8.59 10.36 -14.61
N ARG A 109 -9.15 9.14 -14.74
CA ARG A 109 -9.13 8.38 -16.02
C ARG A 109 -9.94 9.00 -17.15
N ARG A 110 -10.90 9.89 -16.85
CA ARG A 110 -11.72 10.62 -17.84
C ARG A 110 -11.14 12.00 -18.16
N ASN A 111 -10.39 12.60 -17.24
CA ASN A 111 -9.71 13.88 -17.44
C ASN A 111 -8.24 13.80 -16.99
N PRO A 112 -7.30 13.39 -17.87
CA PRO A 112 -5.89 13.20 -17.51
C PRO A 112 -5.10 14.48 -17.20
N GLY A 113 -5.74 15.66 -17.21
CA GLY A 113 -5.09 16.97 -17.17
C GLY A 113 -5.22 17.77 -15.87
N THR A 114 -5.80 17.20 -14.81
CA THR A 114 -5.94 17.86 -13.50
C THR A 114 -5.16 17.12 -12.42
N ASP A 115 -4.27 17.89 -11.78
CA ASP A 115 -3.66 17.72 -10.45
C ASP A 115 -2.35 16.92 -10.34
N ASP A 116 -1.27 17.68 -10.59
CA ASP A 116 -0.11 17.93 -9.71
C ASP A 116 0.84 16.78 -9.26
N ASP A 117 2.13 17.13 -9.21
CA ASP A 117 3.27 16.25 -8.94
C ASP A 117 3.42 15.91 -7.45
N GLY A 118 2.47 15.12 -6.95
CA GLY A 118 2.48 14.56 -5.61
C GLY A 118 3.32 13.28 -5.47
N THR A 119 4.43 13.11 -6.21
CA THR A 119 5.23 11.86 -6.19
C THR A 119 6.11 11.70 -4.93
N VAL A 120 5.57 12.04 -3.75
CA VAL A 120 6.18 11.72 -2.46
C VAL A 120 5.95 10.23 -2.17
N MET A 121 6.84 9.38 -2.68
CA MET A 121 6.79 7.94 -2.46
C MET A 121 7.18 7.58 -1.02
N ARG A 122 6.30 7.89 -0.05
CA ARG A 122 6.42 7.41 1.32
C ARG A 122 5.93 5.97 1.42
N THR A 123 6.85 5.09 1.76
CA THR A 123 6.56 3.74 2.23
C THR A 123 5.54 3.80 3.37
N VAL A 124 4.47 3.01 3.26
CA VAL A 124 3.53 2.79 4.37
C VAL A 124 4.33 2.24 5.56
N PRO A 125 4.36 2.93 6.72
CA PRO A 125 5.12 2.47 7.87
C PRO A 125 4.63 1.10 8.31
N THR A 126 5.52 0.12 8.25
CA THR A 126 5.38 -1.19 8.89
C THR A 126 6.44 -1.25 9.98
N PRO A 127 6.16 -1.85 11.15
CA PRO A 127 7.12 -1.90 12.25
C PRO A 127 8.37 -2.66 11.80
N HIS A 128 9.46 -1.93 11.60
CA HIS A 128 10.72 -2.48 11.11
C HIS A 128 11.47 -3.13 12.27
N ARG A 129 11.72 -4.45 12.16
CA ARG A 129 12.95 -5.02 12.73
C ARG A 129 14.09 -4.60 11.81
N ALA A 130 15.12 -3.96 12.38
CA ALA A 130 16.14 -3.24 11.64
C ALA A 130 17.50 -3.96 11.62
N ASP A 131 17.51 -5.26 11.95
CA ASP A 131 18.73 -5.99 12.34
C ASP A 131 19.41 -6.72 11.17
N GLN A 132 18.84 -6.67 9.95
CA GLN A 132 19.38 -7.34 8.75
C GLN A 132 19.19 -6.48 7.48
N PRO A 133 20.26 -5.96 6.86
CA PRO A 133 20.15 -5.07 5.70
C PRO A 133 19.65 -5.76 4.43
N GLU A 134 19.95 -7.06 4.23
CA GLU A 134 19.41 -7.82 3.09
C GLU A 134 17.89 -8.00 3.20
N ALA A 135 17.38 -8.37 4.38
CA ALA A 135 15.94 -8.48 4.61
C ALA A 135 15.20 -7.14 4.44
N ALA A 136 15.84 -6.02 4.81
CA ALA A 136 15.29 -4.69 4.57
C ALA A 136 15.23 -4.33 3.07
N TYR A 137 16.21 -4.76 2.29
CA TYR A 137 16.22 -4.62 0.83
C TYR A 137 15.13 -5.46 0.16
N GLU A 138 15.05 -6.76 0.47
CA GLU A 138 14.02 -7.66 -0.07
C GLU A 138 12.61 -7.17 0.22
N MET A 139 12.35 -6.74 1.46
CA MET A 139 11.06 -6.17 1.87
C MET A 139 10.73 -4.88 1.11
N THR A 140 11.72 -4.06 0.79
CA THR A 140 11.53 -2.81 0.01
C THR A 140 11.22 -3.12 -1.45
N TRP A 141 11.97 -4.03 -2.08
CA TRP A 141 11.71 -4.50 -3.44
C TRP A 141 10.31 -5.14 -3.57
N LEU A 142 9.92 -5.97 -2.59
CA LEU A 142 8.61 -6.61 -2.55
C LEU A 142 7.49 -5.57 -2.42
N ARG A 143 7.63 -4.57 -1.52
CA ARG A 143 6.68 -3.46 -1.38
C ARG A 143 6.51 -2.68 -2.68
N GLU A 144 7.61 -2.27 -3.33
CA GLU A 144 7.51 -1.55 -4.61
C GLU A 144 6.86 -2.41 -5.71
N THR A 145 7.17 -3.70 -5.76
CA THR A 145 6.63 -4.63 -6.75
C THR A 145 5.12 -4.82 -6.55
N VAL A 146 4.67 -5.05 -5.31
CA VAL A 146 3.23 -5.15 -4.96
C VAL A 146 2.48 -3.85 -5.28
N THR A 147 3.08 -2.69 -4.99
CA THR A 147 2.51 -1.37 -5.32
C THR A 147 2.34 -1.19 -6.85
N ARG A 148 3.39 -1.47 -7.64
CA ARG A 148 3.33 -1.40 -9.12
C ARG A 148 2.39 -2.43 -9.75
N VAL A 149 2.18 -3.58 -9.11
CA VAL A 149 1.15 -4.56 -9.50
C VAL A 149 -0.25 -4.00 -9.26
N ALA A 150 -0.50 -3.44 -8.07
CA ALA A 150 -1.80 -2.90 -7.72
C ALA A 150 -2.23 -1.74 -8.64
N GLU A 151 -1.30 -0.89 -9.08
CA GLU A 151 -1.55 0.20 -10.04
C GLU A 151 -2.02 -0.26 -11.42
N ALA A 152 -1.47 -1.38 -11.92
CA ALA A 152 -1.87 -1.96 -13.20
C ALA A 152 -3.21 -2.73 -13.14
N MET A 153 -3.80 -2.87 -11.95
CA MET A 153 -5.12 -3.46 -11.78
C MET A 153 -6.24 -2.44 -12.05
N PRO A 154 -7.38 -2.86 -12.64
CA PRO A 154 -8.58 -2.04 -12.72
C PRO A 154 -9.02 -1.60 -11.31
N PRO A 155 -9.44 -0.33 -11.10
CA PRO A 155 -9.74 0.20 -9.77
C PRO A 155 -10.67 -0.67 -8.92
N ARG A 156 -11.76 -1.20 -9.52
CA ARG A 156 -12.69 -2.13 -8.86
C ARG A 156 -12.06 -3.46 -8.43
N GLN A 157 -11.13 -4.01 -9.23
CA GLN A 157 -10.43 -5.25 -8.87
C GLN A 157 -9.45 -5.01 -7.72
N ARG A 158 -8.70 -3.91 -7.75
CA ARG A 158 -7.83 -3.50 -6.64
C ARG A 158 -8.64 -3.27 -5.35
N ALA A 159 -9.76 -2.54 -5.43
CA ALA A 159 -10.62 -2.28 -4.28
C ALA A 159 -11.17 -3.57 -3.66
N ALA A 160 -11.70 -4.49 -4.47
CA ALA A 160 -12.17 -5.79 -3.96
C ALA A 160 -11.06 -6.57 -3.25
N LEU A 161 -9.85 -6.61 -3.84
CA LEU A 161 -8.70 -7.31 -3.25
C LEU A 161 -8.26 -6.68 -1.92
N VAL A 162 -8.19 -5.34 -1.84
CA VAL A 162 -7.83 -4.62 -0.60
C VAL A 162 -8.88 -4.87 0.50
N LEU A 163 -10.16 -4.66 0.19
CA LEU A 163 -11.25 -4.87 1.15
C LEU A 163 -11.30 -6.32 1.67
N ARG A 164 -10.98 -7.31 0.82
CA ARG A 164 -10.98 -8.72 1.23
C ARG A 164 -9.73 -9.13 1.99
N GLU A 165 -8.55 -8.94 1.40
CA GLU A 165 -7.31 -9.57 1.87
C GLU A 165 -6.54 -8.71 2.89
N LEU A 166 -6.85 -7.42 3.01
CA LEU A 166 -6.23 -6.50 3.99
C LEU A 166 -7.20 -6.04 5.07
N GLU A 167 -8.45 -5.73 4.71
CA GLU A 167 -9.47 -5.28 5.68
C GLU A 167 -10.36 -6.42 6.21
N GLY A 168 -10.25 -7.63 5.65
CA GLY A 168 -10.95 -8.83 6.12
C GLY A 168 -12.47 -8.85 5.87
N LEU A 169 -13.01 -7.95 5.04
CA LEU A 169 -14.46 -7.79 4.85
C LEU A 169 -15.11 -9.04 4.24
N SER A 170 -16.37 -9.28 4.62
CA SER A 170 -17.19 -10.37 4.07
C SER A 170 -17.60 -10.08 2.62
N TYR A 171 -17.98 -11.13 1.87
CA TYR A 171 -18.41 -10.95 0.47
C TYR A 171 -19.66 -10.05 0.38
N ASN A 172 -20.59 -10.14 1.36
CA ASN A 172 -21.77 -9.28 1.44
C ASN A 172 -21.37 -7.82 1.71
N ALA A 173 -20.47 -7.56 2.66
CA ALA A 173 -19.98 -6.22 2.93
C ALA A 173 -19.23 -5.61 1.72
N ILE A 174 -18.49 -6.44 0.96
CA ILE A 174 -17.84 -6.00 -0.29
C ILE A 174 -18.87 -5.77 -1.42
N ALA A 175 -19.97 -6.53 -1.45
CA ALA A 175 -21.05 -6.39 -2.43
C ALA A 175 -21.79 -5.06 -2.22
N GLU A 176 -22.19 -4.79 -0.97
CA GLU A 176 -22.70 -3.50 -0.54
C GLU A 176 -21.70 -2.37 -0.75
N ALA A 177 -20.41 -2.63 -0.53
CA ALA A 177 -19.38 -1.62 -0.73
C ALA A 177 -19.30 -1.20 -2.19
N LEU A 178 -19.05 -2.13 -3.10
CA LEU A 178 -18.76 -1.84 -4.50
C LEU A 178 -20.01 -1.64 -5.38
N GLN A 179 -21.20 -1.71 -4.75
CA GLN A 179 -22.52 -1.72 -5.39
C GLN A 179 -22.63 -2.85 -6.44
N LEU A 180 -22.45 -4.08 -5.97
CA LEU A 180 -22.46 -5.31 -6.76
C LEU A 180 -23.35 -6.36 -6.10
N SER A 181 -23.73 -7.41 -6.84
CA SER A 181 -24.32 -8.61 -6.23
C SER A 181 -23.22 -9.50 -5.60
N PRO A 182 -23.54 -10.35 -4.60
CA PRO A 182 -22.56 -11.25 -3.99
C PRO A 182 -21.83 -12.16 -5.01
N GLY A 183 -22.54 -12.71 -5.99
CA GLY A 183 -21.91 -13.50 -7.07
C GLY A 183 -21.01 -12.68 -8.02
N ALA A 184 -21.32 -11.40 -8.22
CA ALA A 184 -20.44 -10.49 -8.95
C ALA A 184 -19.17 -10.16 -8.15
N VAL A 185 -19.23 -10.12 -6.81
CA VAL A 185 -18.03 -9.98 -5.94
C VAL A 185 -17.13 -11.19 -6.05
N GLU A 186 -17.67 -12.41 -6.01
CA GLU A 186 -16.88 -13.63 -6.16
C GLU A 186 -16.15 -13.64 -7.52
N THR A 187 -16.87 -13.36 -8.60
CA THR A 187 -16.31 -13.24 -9.95
C THR A 187 -15.24 -12.13 -10.03
N LEU A 188 -15.46 -11.00 -9.35
CA LEU A 188 -14.54 -9.88 -9.32
C LEU A 188 -13.26 -10.20 -8.54
N LEU A 189 -13.37 -10.86 -7.38
CA LEU A 189 -12.25 -11.32 -6.56
C LEU A 189 -11.42 -12.39 -7.29
N PHE A 190 -12.07 -13.35 -7.96
CA PHE A 190 -11.39 -14.32 -8.80
C PHE A 190 -10.55 -13.64 -9.90
N ARG A 191 -11.16 -12.71 -10.64
CA ARG A 191 -10.46 -11.91 -11.68
C ARG A 191 -9.35 -11.05 -11.09
N ALA A 192 -9.55 -10.46 -9.91
CA ALA A 192 -8.56 -9.64 -9.22
C ALA A 192 -7.34 -10.46 -8.79
N ARG A 193 -7.54 -11.60 -8.12
CA ARG A 193 -6.45 -12.51 -7.70
C ARG A 193 -5.68 -13.04 -8.90
N ARG A 194 -6.38 -13.45 -9.97
CA ARG A 194 -5.76 -13.91 -11.21
C ARG A 194 -4.90 -12.83 -11.85
N ARG A 195 -5.44 -11.61 -12.04
CA ARG A 195 -4.67 -10.48 -12.59
C ARG A 195 -3.48 -10.13 -11.71
N PHE A 196 -3.66 -10.05 -10.39
CA PHE A 196 -2.56 -9.77 -9.45
C PHE A 196 -1.42 -10.78 -9.65
N ARG A 197 -1.72 -12.08 -9.71
CA ARG A 197 -0.73 -13.13 -9.96
C ARG A 197 -0.03 -12.98 -11.31
N GLU A 198 -0.78 -12.78 -12.39
CA GLU A 198 -0.22 -12.59 -13.74
C GLU A 198 0.69 -11.36 -13.84
N GLU A 199 0.28 -10.25 -13.22
CA GLU A 199 0.96 -8.96 -13.23
C GLU A 199 2.20 -8.94 -12.32
N TYR A 200 2.14 -9.67 -11.19
CA TYR A 200 3.26 -9.91 -10.27
C TYR A 200 4.32 -10.81 -10.90
N LEU A 201 3.93 -11.96 -11.46
CA LEU A 201 4.86 -12.87 -12.12
C LEU A 201 5.57 -12.21 -13.30
N ARG A 202 4.87 -11.34 -14.06
CA ARG A 202 5.50 -10.56 -15.13
C ARG A 202 6.62 -9.65 -14.60
N ARG A 203 6.36 -8.88 -13.53
CA ARG A 203 7.36 -7.99 -12.91
C ARG A 203 8.50 -8.74 -12.24
N ALA A 204 8.21 -9.87 -11.59
CA ALA A 204 9.26 -10.73 -11.03
C ALA A 204 10.19 -11.25 -12.15
N ALA A 205 9.64 -11.72 -13.26
CA ALA A 205 10.42 -12.15 -14.43
C ALA A 205 11.11 -11.00 -15.18
N GLU A 206 10.64 -9.76 -15.07
CA GLU A 206 11.33 -8.56 -15.56
C GLU A 206 12.50 -8.16 -14.65
N ALA A 207 12.37 -8.34 -13.33
CA ALA A 207 13.44 -8.09 -12.36
C ALA A 207 14.57 -9.14 -12.41
N ASP A 208 14.22 -10.41 -12.66
CA ASP A 208 15.18 -11.50 -12.90
C ASP A 208 15.79 -11.47 -14.32
N ARG A 209 15.26 -10.65 -15.24
CA ARG A 209 15.81 -10.55 -16.58
C ARG A 209 17.20 -9.89 -16.53
N PRO A 210 18.28 -10.55 -16.99
CA PRO A 210 19.60 -9.94 -16.99
C PRO A 210 19.60 -8.72 -17.92
N VAL A 211 19.73 -7.52 -17.32
CA VAL A 211 19.86 -6.27 -18.07
C VAL A 211 21.21 -6.29 -18.79
N VAL A 212 21.17 -6.54 -20.10
CA VAL A 212 22.34 -6.52 -20.98
C VAL A 212 23.04 -5.16 -20.81
N GLY A 213 24.24 -5.18 -20.20
CA GLY A 213 25.00 -3.98 -19.88
C GLY A 213 25.18 -3.67 -18.38
N CYS A 214 24.39 -4.24 -17.44
CA CYS A 214 24.65 -4.02 -16.00
C CYS A 214 26.03 -4.57 -15.58
N GLY A 215 26.63 -5.53 -16.30
CA GLY A 215 27.95 -6.11 -15.96
C GLY A 215 29.03 -5.06 -15.71
N ARG A 216 29.24 -4.14 -16.66
CA ARG A 216 30.20 -3.02 -16.54
C ARG A 216 29.84 -2.07 -15.40
N THR A 217 28.55 -1.83 -15.15
CA THR A 217 28.09 -0.98 -14.05
C THR A 217 28.30 -1.65 -12.69
N VAL A 218 28.04 -2.96 -12.59
CA VAL A 218 28.28 -3.78 -11.40
C VAL A 218 29.77 -3.92 -11.11
N GLU A 219 30.63 -4.04 -12.12
CA GLU A 219 32.09 -3.96 -11.97
C GLU A 219 32.53 -2.59 -11.44
N LEU A 220 32.07 -1.50 -12.07
CA LEU A 220 32.40 -0.12 -11.67
C LEU A 220 31.94 0.24 -10.26
N LEU A 221 30.86 -0.37 -9.77
CA LEU A 221 30.41 -0.26 -8.38
C LEU A 221 31.12 -1.26 -7.46
N GLY A 222 31.44 -2.45 -7.96
CA GLY A 222 31.88 -3.61 -7.20
C GLY A 222 33.36 -3.62 -6.79
N SER A 223 34.21 -2.84 -7.46
CA SER A 223 35.64 -2.75 -7.12
C SER A 223 35.86 -2.17 -5.72
N ALA A 224 36.07 -3.06 -4.74
CA ALA A 224 36.20 -2.74 -3.32
C ALA A 224 37.63 -2.38 -2.87
N GLU A 225 38.61 -2.46 -3.77
CA GLU A 225 40.01 -2.13 -3.46
C GLU A 225 40.26 -0.63 -3.60
N ARG A 226 40.38 0.06 -2.45
CA ARG A 226 40.82 1.46 -2.22
C ARG A 226 40.57 2.42 -3.40
N PRO A 227 39.50 3.24 -3.36
CA PRO A 227 39.08 4.01 -4.52
C PRO A 227 40.11 5.07 -4.92
N ARG A 228 40.73 4.88 -6.09
CA ARG A 228 41.11 6.03 -6.93
C ARG A 228 39.81 6.79 -7.27
N PRO A 229 39.81 8.15 -7.26
CA PRO A 229 38.62 8.91 -7.60
C PRO A 229 38.09 8.48 -8.97
N ALA A 230 36.84 8.02 -9.02
CA ALA A 230 36.22 7.54 -10.25
C ALA A 230 36.24 8.66 -11.30
N SER A 231 36.76 8.38 -12.50
CA SER A 231 36.88 9.41 -13.52
C SER A 231 35.50 9.98 -13.89
N ARG A 232 35.44 11.27 -14.25
CA ARG A 232 34.21 11.96 -14.70
C ARG A 232 33.48 11.27 -15.87
N ARG A 233 34.14 10.33 -16.56
CA ARG A 233 33.54 9.44 -17.57
C ARG A 233 32.82 8.26 -16.91
N ARG A 234 33.46 7.54 -15.98
CA ARG A 234 32.86 6.41 -15.24
C ARG A 234 31.59 6.83 -14.49
N LEU A 235 31.61 7.98 -13.81
CA LEU A 235 30.44 8.49 -13.11
C LEU A 235 29.27 8.82 -14.07
N ARG A 236 29.55 9.31 -15.28
CA ARG A 236 28.54 9.53 -16.32
C ARG A 236 28.01 8.22 -16.91
N ASP A 237 28.87 7.23 -17.16
CA ASP A 237 28.47 5.91 -17.64
C ASP A 237 27.50 5.24 -16.64
N VAL A 238 27.82 5.29 -15.33
CA VAL A 238 26.93 4.78 -14.27
C VAL A 238 25.64 5.60 -14.18
N ALA A 239 25.73 6.94 -14.17
CA ALA A 239 24.56 7.81 -14.07
C ALA A 239 23.58 7.61 -15.23
N ALA A 240 24.06 7.47 -16.47
CA ALA A 240 23.23 7.17 -17.63
C ALA A 240 22.56 5.79 -17.49
N HIS A 241 23.30 4.77 -17.05
CA HIS A 241 22.75 3.43 -16.92
C HIS A 241 21.67 3.29 -15.83
N ILE A 242 21.79 4.01 -14.71
CA ILE A 242 20.79 3.93 -13.62
C ILE A 242 19.48 4.70 -13.93
N VAL A 243 19.43 5.51 -15.00
CA VAL A 243 18.17 6.07 -15.51
C VAL A 243 17.28 4.96 -16.06
N ASP A 244 17.85 3.99 -16.76
CA ASP A 244 17.09 2.91 -17.41
C ASP A 244 17.11 1.57 -16.65
N CYS A 245 18.01 1.41 -15.67
CA CYS A 245 18.14 0.19 -14.88
C CYS A 245 17.86 0.38 -13.38
N THR A 246 16.75 -0.19 -12.89
CA THR A 246 16.37 -0.21 -11.47
C THR A 246 17.36 -1.00 -10.60
N SER A 247 17.76 -2.21 -11.01
CA SER A 247 18.71 -3.05 -10.25
C SER A 247 20.05 -2.34 -10.01
N CYS A 248 20.64 -1.73 -11.05
CA CYS A 248 21.87 -0.97 -10.89
C CYS A 248 21.64 0.40 -10.16
N ARG A 249 20.43 1.01 -10.22
CA ARG A 249 20.05 2.20 -9.42
C ARG A 249 20.01 1.91 -7.92
N ASP A 250 19.39 0.79 -7.54
CA ASP A 250 19.21 0.46 -6.13
C ASP A 250 20.54 0.00 -5.48
N ARG A 251 21.44 -0.63 -6.25
CA ARG A 251 22.85 -0.87 -5.84
C ARG A 251 23.65 0.40 -5.57
N VAL A 252 23.36 1.51 -6.27
CA VAL A 252 23.97 2.81 -5.97
C VAL A 252 23.40 3.37 -4.67
N ARG A 253 22.07 3.35 -4.51
CA ARG A 253 21.38 3.81 -3.30
C ARG A 253 21.89 3.10 -2.05
N THR A 254 22.02 1.76 -2.06
CA THR A 254 22.48 1.01 -0.88
C THR A 254 23.94 1.28 -0.54
N ARG A 255 24.83 1.52 -1.52
CA ARG A 255 26.22 1.93 -1.24
C ARG A 255 26.33 3.37 -0.72
N SER A 256 25.48 4.30 -1.16
CA SER A 256 25.47 5.69 -0.66
C SER A 256 24.95 5.84 0.78
N VAL A 257 24.35 4.80 1.36
CA VAL A 257 23.79 4.80 2.72
C VAL A 257 24.77 4.23 3.76
N ALA A 258 25.95 3.74 3.36
CA ALA A 258 27.01 3.38 4.31
C ALA A 258 27.58 4.66 4.96
N PRO A 259 27.39 4.89 6.27
CA PRO A 259 27.95 6.06 6.92
C PRO A 259 29.46 5.88 7.06
N VAL A 260 30.21 6.94 6.79
CA VAL A 260 31.61 7.04 7.21
C VAL A 260 31.62 7.22 8.72
N LEU A 261 31.79 6.11 9.45
CA LEU A 261 32.05 6.06 10.88
C LEU A 261 33.26 5.13 11.10
N GLY A 262 34.42 5.73 11.36
CA GLY A 262 35.74 5.11 11.35
C GLY A 262 36.76 6.06 10.74
#